data_AF-T0RV49-F1
#
_entry.id   AF-T0RV49-F1
#
_cell.length_a   1.000
_cell.length_b   1.000
_cell.length_c   1.000
_cell.angle_alpha   90.00
_cell.angle_beta   90.00
_cell.angle_gamma   90.00
#
_symmetry.space_group_name_H-M   'P 1'
#
loop_
_entity.id
_entity.type
_entity.pdbx_description
1 polymer ?
#
loop_
_entity_poly.entity_id
_entity_poly.type
_entity_poly.pdbx_seq_one_letter_code
_entity_poly.pdbx_strand_id
1 'polypeptide(L)'
;MPNLQELTLGFGRLDDIPSTLDTKATPRLRALTLYSVTFSDKAFNAFFQWTLGLRQLRCVLCSAISFERHRLLTLNTVLRHWIVINGVTSAGFVYNTLDEVQVIASVLQNAPRSLPLTFLDVDDIGNDVACLWKLIKSMAHLVNTTVKFEFKMHECQYRAIKTTALEDHGVDVPSGWRL
;
A
#
# COMPACT_ATOMS: atom_id res chain seq x y z
N MET A 1 -19.64 18.12 4.71
CA MET A 1 -19.18 18.48 3.35
C MET A 1 -19.79 17.52 2.32
N PRO A 2 -21.11 17.62 2.05
CA PRO A 2 -21.87 16.57 1.36
C PRO A 2 -21.42 16.32 -0.09
N ASN A 3 -20.74 17.30 -0.70
CA ASN A 3 -20.24 17.23 -2.08
C ASN A 3 -18.73 16.97 -2.17
N LEU A 4 -18.04 16.74 -1.04
CA LEU A 4 -16.62 16.41 -1.05
C LEU A 4 -16.40 15.07 -1.74
N GLN A 5 -15.66 15.07 -2.85
CA GLN A 5 -15.33 13.88 -3.63
C GLN A 5 -13.88 13.45 -3.46
N GLU A 6 -12.99 14.39 -3.16
CA GLU A 6 -11.56 14.15 -3.04
C GLU A 6 -11.05 14.84 -1.78
N LEU A 7 -10.25 14.12 -1.00
CA LEU A 7 -9.62 14.64 0.20
C LEU A 7 -8.14 14.30 0.15
N THR A 8 -7.31 15.34 0.19
CA THR A 8 -5.86 15.21 0.34
C THR A 8 -5.45 15.80 1.67
N LEU A 9 -4.79 15.01 2.51
CA LEU A 9 -4.15 15.44 3.75
C LEU A 9 -2.64 15.27 3.55
N GLY A 10 -1.91 16.38 3.63
CA GLY A 10 -0.48 16.42 3.36
C GLY A 10 0.27 17.13 4.49
N PHE A 11 1.48 16.66 4.78
CA PHE A 11 2.50 17.38 5.56
C PHE A 11 1.98 17.92 6.91
N GLY A 12 1.82 17.04 7.89
CA GLY A 12 1.37 17.50 9.21
C GLY A 12 1.17 16.40 10.24
N ARG A 13 0.55 16.80 11.35
CA ARG A 13 0.21 15.92 12.46
C ARG A 13 -1.27 16.08 12.82
N LEU A 14 -1.97 14.96 12.91
CA LEU A 14 -3.33 14.88 13.42
C LEU A 14 -3.31 14.30 14.83
N ASP A 15 -3.60 15.14 15.82
CA ASP A 15 -3.75 14.70 17.21
C ASP A 15 -5.20 14.30 17.54
N ASP A 16 -6.18 14.82 16.80
CA ASP A 16 -7.59 14.40 16.85
C ASP A 16 -8.23 14.46 15.44
N ILE A 17 -9.37 13.79 15.26
CA ILE A 17 -10.13 13.87 14.02
C ILE A 17 -11.08 15.08 14.04
N PRO A 18 -11.15 15.89 12.96
CA PRO A 18 -12.17 16.93 12.85
C PRO A 18 -13.58 16.33 12.93
N SER A 19 -14.47 16.94 13.69
CA SER A 19 -15.89 16.52 13.77
C SER A 19 -16.63 16.58 12.43
N THR A 20 -16.05 17.26 11.45
CA THR A 20 -16.54 17.34 10.07
C THR A 20 -16.22 16.10 9.23
N LEU A 21 -15.30 15.22 9.69
CA LEU A 21 -15.05 13.88 9.14
C LEU A 21 -16.05 12.88 9.74
N ASP A 22 -17.32 13.07 9.38
CA ASP A 22 -18.39 12.07 9.57
C ASP A 22 -18.76 11.49 8.20
N THR A 23 -19.00 10.19 8.14
CA THR A 23 -19.54 9.48 6.98
C THR A 23 -20.84 10.11 6.45
N LYS A 24 -21.71 10.61 7.34
CA LYS A 24 -22.93 11.36 6.96
C LYS A 24 -22.59 12.70 6.33
N ALA A 25 -21.47 13.29 6.73
CA ALA A 25 -20.99 14.56 6.21
C ALA A 25 -20.16 14.42 4.93
N THR A 26 -19.70 13.22 4.56
CA THR A 26 -18.82 12.95 3.41
C THR A 26 -19.27 11.77 2.53
N PRO A 27 -20.57 11.65 2.18
CA PRO A 27 -21.12 10.45 1.54
C PRO A 27 -20.63 10.22 0.10
N ARG A 28 -20.04 11.25 -0.52
CA ARG A 28 -19.58 11.25 -1.93
C ARG A 28 -18.07 11.12 -2.06
N LEU A 29 -17.33 10.92 -0.97
CA LEU A 29 -15.88 10.83 -1.03
C LEU A 29 -15.46 9.58 -1.83
N ARG A 30 -14.67 9.81 -2.88
CA ARG A 30 -14.21 8.81 -3.86
C ARG A 30 -12.70 8.67 -3.89
N ALA A 31 -11.95 9.72 -3.56
CA ALA A 31 -10.50 9.68 -3.48
C ALA A 31 -9.99 10.18 -2.12
N LEU A 32 -9.09 9.42 -1.52
CA LEU A 32 -8.37 9.79 -0.30
C LEU A 32 -6.87 9.70 -0.52
N THR A 33 -6.18 10.82 -0.33
CA THR A 33 -4.72 10.90 -0.38
C THR A 33 -4.19 11.33 0.97
N LEU A 34 -3.24 10.58 1.50
CA LEU A 34 -2.51 10.86 2.72
C LEU A 34 -1.02 10.93 2.38
N TYR A 35 -0.37 12.07 2.61
CA TYR A 35 1.01 12.30 2.23
C TYR A 35 1.81 12.87 3.41
N SER A 36 2.78 12.12 3.95
CA SER A 36 3.61 12.58 5.08
C SER A 36 2.78 13.10 6.26
N VAL A 37 1.70 12.39 6.60
CA VAL A 37 0.84 12.70 7.74
C VAL A 37 1.17 11.80 8.91
N THR A 38 1.41 12.40 10.07
CA THR A 38 1.60 11.70 11.34
C THR A 38 0.30 11.73 12.15
N PHE A 39 0.05 10.68 12.92
CA PHE A 39 -1.17 10.55 13.74
C PHE A 39 -0.81 10.22 15.19
N SER A 40 -1.50 10.86 16.14
CA SER A 40 -1.62 10.33 17.49
C SER A 40 -2.34 8.97 17.46
N ASP A 41 -2.19 8.13 18.48
CA ASP A 41 -2.89 6.83 18.53
C ASP A 41 -4.42 7.00 18.46
N LYS A 42 -4.95 8.03 19.12
CA LYS A 42 -6.37 8.37 19.12
C LYS A 42 -6.82 8.75 17.70
N ALA A 43 -6.12 9.70 17.07
CA ALA A 43 -6.47 10.17 15.74
C ALA A 43 -6.33 9.07 14.70
N PHE A 44 -5.30 8.23 14.81
CA PHE A 44 -5.06 7.11 13.91
C PHE A 44 -6.28 6.18 13.88
N ASN A 45 -6.68 5.65 15.04
CA ASN A 45 -7.80 4.72 15.11
C ASN A 45 -9.10 5.39 14.65
N ALA A 46 -9.38 6.61 15.11
CA ALA A 46 -10.61 7.31 14.74
C ALA A 46 -10.69 7.61 13.23
N PHE A 47 -9.57 8.05 12.63
CA PHE A 47 -9.48 8.35 11.21
C PHE A 47 -9.72 7.11 10.37
N PHE A 48 -9.01 6.02 10.66
CA PHE A 48 -9.13 4.79 9.89
C PHE A 48 -10.49 4.12 10.08
N GLN A 49 -11.09 4.19 11.27
CA GLN A 49 -12.48 3.74 11.49
C GLN A 49 -13.48 4.54 10.65
N TRP A 50 -13.33 5.87 10.57
CA TRP A 50 -14.15 6.70 9.69
C TRP A 50 -14.05 6.25 8.23
N THR A 51 -12.85 5.89 7.75
CA THR A 51 -12.69 5.44 6.36
C THR A 51 -13.41 4.13 6.03
N LEU A 52 -13.69 3.28 7.02
CA LEU A 52 -14.48 2.06 6.82
C LEU A 52 -15.94 2.38 6.43
N GLY A 53 -16.43 3.58 6.77
CA GLY A 53 -17.78 4.00 6.37
C GLY A 53 -17.88 4.57 4.96
N LEU A 54 -16.77 4.75 4.25
CA LEU A 54 -16.72 5.42 2.95
C LEU A 54 -17.06 4.49 1.78
N ARG A 55 -18.36 4.25 1.57
CA ARG A 55 -18.86 3.30 0.56
C ARG A 55 -18.57 3.69 -0.90
N GLN A 56 -18.33 4.98 -1.18
CA GLN A 56 -18.00 5.47 -2.52
C GLN A 56 -16.49 5.57 -2.76
N LEU A 57 -15.65 5.20 -1.80
CA LEU A 57 -14.20 5.28 -1.95
C LEU A 57 -13.74 4.35 -3.09
N ARG A 58 -13.00 4.89 -4.05
CA ARG A 58 -12.48 4.16 -5.23
C ARG A 58 -10.97 4.30 -5.39
N CYS A 59 -10.40 5.39 -4.88
CA CYS A 59 -8.97 5.66 -4.96
C CYS A 59 -8.42 5.95 -3.57
N VAL A 60 -7.33 5.26 -3.21
CA VAL A 60 -6.59 5.55 -1.99
C VAL A 60 -5.10 5.65 -2.28
N LEU A 61 -4.44 6.68 -1.78
CA LEU A 61 -2.99 6.82 -1.81
C LEU A 61 -2.49 7.15 -0.42
N CYS A 62 -1.63 6.29 0.14
CA CYS A 62 -0.88 6.52 1.37
C CYS A 62 0.60 6.61 0.99
N SER A 63 1.21 7.77 1.20
CA SER A 63 2.61 8.00 0.86
C SER A 63 3.36 8.59 2.05
N ALA A 64 4.52 8.01 2.37
CA ALA A 64 5.37 8.43 3.48
C ALA A 64 4.60 8.48 4.83
N ILE A 65 3.78 7.46 5.08
CA ILE A 65 3.08 7.28 6.35
C ILE A 65 3.72 6.09 7.05
N SER A 66 4.31 6.34 8.22
CA SER A 66 4.82 5.26 9.06
C SER A 66 3.68 4.65 9.88
N PHE A 67 3.45 3.36 9.71
CA PHE A 67 2.57 2.57 10.55
C PHE A 67 3.42 1.85 11.60
N GLU A 68 3.41 2.37 12.83
CA GLU A 68 4.08 1.72 13.95
C GLU A 68 3.58 0.28 14.14
N ARG A 69 4.44 -0.61 14.66
CA ARG A 69 4.17 -2.05 14.70
C ARG A 69 2.85 -2.41 15.40
N HIS A 70 2.47 -1.69 16.46
CA HIS A 70 1.19 -1.93 17.17
C HIS A 70 -0.04 -1.55 16.33
N ARG A 71 0.12 -0.77 15.26
CA ARG A 71 -0.95 -0.31 14.36
C ARG A 71 -1.14 -1.20 13.13
N LEU A 72 -0.26 -2.19 12.90
CA LEU A 72 -0.32 -3.08 11.73
C LEU A 72 -1.61 -3.90 11.65
N LEU A 73 -2.21 -4.25 12.79
CA LEU A 73 -3.50 -4.97 12.82
C LEU A 73 -4.64 -4.09 12.28
N THR A 74 -4.67 -2.83 12.69
CA THR A 74 -5.63 -1.85 12.18
C THR A 74 -5.41 -1.62 10.69
N LEU A 75 -4.15 -1.47 10.25
CA LEU A 75 -3.81 -1.36 8.84
C LEU A 75 -4.33 -2.56 8.03
N ASN A 76 -4.09 -3.80 8.48
CA ASN A 76 -4.60 -5.00 7.82
C ASN A 76 -6.13 -4.95 7.64
N THR A 77 -6.84 -4.62 8.72
CA THR A 77 -8.30 -4.51 8.72
C THR A 77 -8.79 -3.47 7.72
N VAL A 78 -8.17 -2.30 7.71
CA VAL A 78 -8.49 -1.19 6.79
C VAL A 78 -8.23 -1.58 5.35
N LEU A 79 -7.05 -2.12 5.05
CA LEU A 79 -6.66 -2.53 3.70
C LEU A 79 -7.61 -3.59 3.15
N ARG A 80 -7.93 -4.61 3.96
CA ARG A 80 -8.92 -5.62 3.59
C ARG A 80 -10.26 -4.96 3.30
N HIS A 81 -10.69 -4.01 4.12
CA HIS A 81 -11.95 -3.33 3.91
C HIS A 81 -11.96 -2.47 2.63
N TRP A 82 -10.92 -1.69 2.38
CA TRP A 82 -10.82 -0.86 1.18
C TRP A 82 -10.75 -1.70 -0.10
N ILE A 83 -9.80 -2.64 -0.15
CA ILE A 83 -9.46 -3.38 -1.36
C ILE A 83 -10.51 -4.47 -1.62
N VAL A 84 -10.87 -5.27 -0.60
CA VAL A 84 -11.72 -6.45 -0.77
C VAL A 84 -13.20 -6.14 -0.62
N ILE A 85 -13.58 -5.26 0.32
CA ILE A 85 -15.00 -5.05 0.68
C ILE A 85 -15.60 -3.86 -0.08
N ASN A 86 -14.97 -2.69 -0.03
CA ASN A 86 -15.49 -1.46 -0.66
C ASN A 86 -15.22 -1.38 -2.16
N GLY A 87 -14.38 -2.27 -2.68
CA GLY A 87 -14.07 -2.33 -4.10
C GLY A 87 -13.29 -1.11 -4.58
N VAL A 88 -12.29 -0.68 -3.82
CA VAL A 88 -11.29 0.29 -4.28
C VAL A 88 -10.65 -0.24 -5.57
N THR A 89 -10.64 0.60 -6.60
CA THR A 89 -10.13 0.27 -7.95
C THR A 89 -8.67 0.70 -8.11
N SER A 90 -8.22 1.69 -7.35
CA SER A 90 -6.84 2.19 -7.37
C SER A 90 -6.32 2.35 -5.95
N ALA A 91 -5.22 1.67 -5.63
CA ALA A 91 -4.57 1.78 -4.33
C ALA A 91 -3.07 2.08 -4.49
N GLY A 92 -2.54 2.99 -3.69
CA GLY A 92 -1.13 3.32 -3.66
C GLY A 92 -0.61 3.33 -2.23
N PHE A 93 0.49 2.63 -2.00
CA PHE A 93 1.22 2.58 -0.75
C PHE A 93 2.68 2.85 -1.09
N VAL A 94 3.18 4.03 -0.74
CA VAL A 94 4.48 4.53 -1.18
C VAL A 94 5.32 4.88 0.04
N TYR A 95 6.62 4.56 0.03
CA TYR A 95 7.52 4.76 1.17
C TYR A 95 7.09 3.95 2.40
N ASN A 96 6.85 2.65 2.19
CA ASN A 96 6.42 1.76 3.27
C ASN A 96 7.61 1.12 4.00
N THR A 97 7.38 0.74 5.24
CA THR A 97 8.29 -0.16 5.97
C THR A 97 8.10 -1.62 5.51
N LEU A 98 9.11 -2.47 5.77
CA LEU A 98 9.02 -3.89 5.43
C LEU A 98 7.79 -4.58 6.07
N ASP A 99 7.49 -4.25 7.33
CA ASP A 99 6.35 -4.82 8.06
C ASP A 99 5.02 -4.45 7.38
N GLU A 100 4.87 -3.23 6.87
CA GLU A 100 3.70 -2.78 6.11
C GLU A 100 3.54 -3.52 4.79
N VAL A 101 4.64 -3.72 4.06
CA VAL A 101 4.63 -4.49 2.80
C VAL A 101 4.18 -5.92 3.05
N GLN A 102 4.59 -6.54 4.16
CA GLN A 102 4.11 -7.87 4.52
C GLN A 102 2.61 -7.91 4.82
N VAL A 103 2.06 -6.85 5.44
CA VAL A 103 0.61 -6.73 5.65
C VAL A 103 -0.11 -6.59 4.30
N ILE A 104 0.38 -5.75 3.40
CA ILE A 104 -0.18 -5.58 2.05
C ILE A 104 -0.16 -6.92 1.30
N ALA A 105 0.97 -7.62 1.29
CA ALA A 105 1.10 -8.93 0.66
C ALA A 105 0.07 -9.93 1.23
N SER A 106 -0.10 -9.98 2.55
CA SER A 106 -1.06 -10.87 3.21
C SER A 106 -2.51 -10.56 2.82
N VAL A 107 -2.88 -9.27 2.75
CA VAL A 107 -4.23 -8.86 2.31
C VAL A 107 -4.47 -9.30 0.87
N LEU A 108 -3.50 -9.06 -0.02
CA LEU A 108 -3.62 -9.41 -1.44
C LEU A 108 -3.66 -10.91 -1.65
N GLN A 109 -2.88 -11.71 -0.90
CA GLN A 109 -2.88 -13.18 -0.99
C GLN A 109 -4.26 -13.79 -0.75
N ASN A 110 -5.02 -13.21 0.16
CA ASN A 110 -6.35 -13.69 0.56
C ASN A 110 -7.49 -13.02 -0.22
N ALA A 111 -7.15 -12.16 -1.17
CA ALA A 111 -8.12 -11.40 -1.91
C ALA A 111 -8.69 -12.25 -3.06
N PRO A 112 -9.97 -12.07 -3.45
CA PRO A 112 -10.56 -12.87 -4.51
C PRO A 112 -10.02 -12.47 -5.89
N ARG A 113 -9.84 -13.43 -6.79
CA ARG A 113 -9.41 -13.17 -8.18
C ARG A 113 -10.27 -12.12 -8.92
N SER A 114 -11.55 -12.01 -8.56
CA SER A 114 -12.50 -11.05 -9.13
C SER A 114 -12.46 -9.67 -8.46
N LEU A 115 -11.33 -9.25 -7.91
CA LEU A 115 -11.17 -7.91 -7.34
C LEU A 115 -11.41 -6.83 -8.39
N PRO A 116 -12.09 -5.73 -8.03
CA PRO A 116 -12.22 -4.55 -8.89
C PRO A 116 -10.93 -3.72 -8.96
N LEU A 117 -9.87 -4.09 -8.22
CA LEU A 117 -8.59 -3.40 -8.21
C LEU A 117 -7.92 -3.46 -9.59
N THR A 118 -7.86 -2.32 -10.28
CA THR A 118 -7.23 -2.19 -11.60
C THR A 118 -5.82 -1.63 -11.53
N PHE A 119 -5.48 -0.91 -10.45
CA PHE A 119 -4.16 -0.33 -10.26
C PHE A 119 -3.69 -0.46 -8.81
N LEU A 120 -2.46 -0.93 -8.63
CA LEU A 120 -1.78 -1.01 -7.35
C LEU A 120 -0.37 -0.44 -7.48
N ASP A 121 -0.05 0.58 -6.69
CA ASP A 121 1.31 1.09 -6.55
C ASP A 121 1.86 0.68 -5.19
N VAL A 122 2.94 -0.11 -5.17
CA VAL A 122 3.68 -0.42 -3.96
C VAL A 122 5.13 0.00 -4.17
N ASP A 123 5.48 1.16 -3.63
CA ASP A 123 6.79 1.80 -3.83
C ASP A 123 7.62 1.80 -2.55
N ASP A 124 8.92 1.73 -2.75
CA ASP A 124 10.01 1.75 -1.79
C ASP A 124 9.86 0.68 -0.72
N ILE A 125 9.83 -0.58 -1.16
CA ILE A 125 9.80 -1.74 -0.25
C ILE A 125 11.16 -2.05 0.39
N GLY A 126 12.06 -1.05 0.38
CA GLY A 126 13.45 -1.17 0.79
C GLY A 126 14.25 -2.08 -0.13
N ASN A 127 15.23 -2.76 0.45
CA ASN A 127 16.23 -3.54 -0.28
C ASN A 127 16.10 -5.06 -0.09
N ASP A 128 14.94 -5.54 0.37
CA ASP A 128 14.68 -6.97 0.62
C ASP A 128 14.05 -7.64 -0.60
N VAL A 129 14.87 -8.37 -1.35
CA VAL A 129 14.48 -9.15 -2.52
C VAL A 129 13.50 -10.27 -2.19
N ALA A 130 13.62 -10.89 -1.01
CA ALA A 130 12.70 -11.95 -0.61
C ALA A 130 11.29 -11.39 -0.37
N CYS A 131 11.22 -10.16 0.15
CA CYS A 131 9.95 -9.44 0.27
C CYS A 131 9.31 -9.17 -1.09
N LEU A 132 10.09 -8.74 -2.10
CA LEU A 132 9.60 -8.57 -3.46
C LEU A 132 8.97 -9.87 -4.00
N TRP A 133 9.69 -10.98 -3.91
CA TRP A 133 9.19 -12.25 -4.41
C TRP A 133 7.94 -12.71 -3.68
N LYS A 134 7.86 -12.47 -2.36
CA LYS A 134 6.66 -12.74 -1.57
C LYS A 134 5.48 -11.91 -2.04
N LEU A 135 5.70 -10.62 -2.31
CA LEU A 135 4.69 -9.70 -2.81
C LEU A 135 4.20 -10.07 -4.22
N ILE A 136 5.11 -10.43 -5.14
CA ILE A 136 4.74 -10.96 -6.47
C ILE A 136 3.87 -12.21 -6.33
N LYS A 137 4.31 -13.18 -5.51
CA LYS A 137 3.56 -14.43 -5.30
C LYS A 137 2.19 -14.18 -4.70
N SER A 138 2.06 -13.22 -3.77
CA SER A 138 0.78 -12.93 -3.13
C SER A 138 -0.26 -12.35 -4.07
N MET A 139 0.15 -11.74 -5.19
CA MET A 139 -0.75 -11.13 -6.17
C MET A 139 -0.82 -11.88 -7.50
N ALA A 140 -0.13 -13.02 -7.64
CA ALA A 140 -0.06 -13.77 -8.89
C ALA A 140 -1.43 -14.23 -9.43
N HIS A 141 -2.46 -14.27 -8.57
CA HIS A 141 -3.82 -14.63 -8.95
C HIS A 141 -4.68 -13.44 -9.38
N LEU A 142 -4.23 -12.19 -9.17
CA LEU A 142 -4.96 -11.00 -9.60
C LEU A 142 -4.97 -10.92 -11.12
N VAL A 143 -6.12 -10.55 -11.69
CA VAL A 143 -6.30 -10.39 -13.14
C VAL A 143 -6.77 -8.98 -13.43
N ASN A 144 -6.37 -8.44 -14.59
CA ASN A 144 -6.70 -7.07 -15.00
C ASN A 144 -6.22 -5.97 -14.03
N THR A 145 -5.26 -6.29 -13.17
CA THR A 145 -4.61 -5.34 -12.26
C THR A 145 -3.24 -4.99 -12.80
N THR A 146 -2.99 -3.70 -13.03
CA THR A 146 -1.64 -3.19 -13.27
C THR A 146 -0.97 -2.96 -11.93
N VAL A 147 0.21 -3.53 -11.73
CA VAL A 147 0.98 -3.34 -10.51
C VAL A 147 2.27 -2.61 -10.84
N LYS A 148 2.47 -1.46 -10.19
CA LYS A 148 3.72 -0.73 -10.21
C LYS A 148 4.51 -1.10 -8.95
N PHE A 149 5.78 -1.42 -9.16
CA PHE A 149 6.76 -1.52 -8.09
C PHE A 149 7.91 -0.59 -8.39
N GLU A 150 8.41 0.07 -7.36
CA GLU A 150 9.61 0.87 -7.44
C GLU A 150 10.52 0.53 -6.25
N PHE A 151 11.81 0.34 -6.59
CA PHE A 151 12.83 -0.19 -5.69
C PHE A 151 13.98 0.78 -5.61
N LYS A 152 14.29 1.23 -4.40
CA LYS A 152 15.55 1.90 -4.13
C LYS A 152 16.57 0.85 -3.69
N MET A 153 17.19 0.20 -4.67
CA MET A 153 18.28 -0.74 -4.43
C MET A 153 19.62 -0.01 -4.34
N HIS A 154 20.48 -0.44 -3.42
CA HIS A 154 21.90 -0.14 -3.55
C HIS A 154 22.50 -0.93 -4.73
N GLU A 155 23.50 -0.36 -5.38
CA GLU A 155 24.10 -0.90 -6.61
C GLU A 155 24.57 -2.37 -6.47
N CYS A 156 25.10 -2.75 -5.29
CA CYS A 156 25.53 -4.11 -5.00
C CYS A 156 24.38 -5.14 -5.03
N GLN A 157 23.16 -4.73 -4.69
CA GLN A 157 21.98 -5.60 -4.66
C GLN A 157 21.33 -5.73 -6.03
N TYR A 158 21.34 -4.64 -6.81
CA TYR A 158 20.95 -4.71 -8.22
C TYR A 158 21.82 -5.73 -8.97
N ARG A 159 23.13 -5.73 -8.71
CA ARG A 159 24.05 -6.74 -9.28
C ARG A 159 23.71 -8.14 -8.82
N ALA A 160 23.44 -8.36 -7.53
CA ALA A 160 23.05 -9.67 -7.02
C ALA A 160 21.76 -10.23 -7.66
N ILE A 161 20.67 -9.44 -7.75
CA ILE A 161 19.43 -9.88 -8.41
C ILE A 161 19.67 -10.17 -9.89
N LYS A 162 20.39 -9.28 -10.59
CA LYS A 162 20.69 -9.46 -12.00
C LYS A 162 21.46 -10.76 -12.22
N THR A 163 22.45 -11.04 -11.36
CA THR A 163 23.23 -12.28 -11.39
C THR A 163 22.34 -13.50 -11.15
N THR A 164 21.51 -13.51 -10.09
CA THR A 164 20.61 -14.63 -9.81
C THR A 164 19.57 -14.86 -10.93
N ALA A 165 18.97 -13.79 -11.47
CA ALA A 165 18.00 -13.91 -12.56
C ALA A 165 18.65 -14.39 -13.88
N LEU A 166 19.91 -14.04 -14.13
CA LEU A 166 20.69 -14.55 -15.26
C LEU A 166 21.07 -16.02 -15.04
N GLU A 167 21.50 -16.39 -13.84
CA GLU A 167 21.86 -17.76 -13.47
C GLU A 167 20.63 -18.70 -13.51
N ASP A 168 19.47 -18.26 -13.00
CA ASP A 168 18.20 -19.00 -13.06
C ASP A 168 17.68 -19.19 -14.51
N HIS A 169 18.24 -18.45 -15.47
CA HIS A 169 17.98 -18.59 -16.90
C HIS A 169 19.15 -19.18 -17.68
N GLY A 170 20.10 -19.80 -16.99
CA GLY A 170 21.21 -20.55 -17.59
C GLY A 170 22.26 -19.67 -18.28
N VAL A 171 22.32 -18.38 -17.96
CA VAL A 171 23.32 -17.45 -18.50
C VAL A 171 24.52 -17.42 -17.57
N ASP A 172 25.69 -17.75 -18.10
CA ASP A 172 26.95 -17.62 -17.36
C ASP A 172 27.26 -16.16 -17.05
N VAL A 173 27.34 -15.83 -15.77
CA VAL A 173 27.63 -14.47 -15.31
C VAL A 173 29.14 -14.31 -15.10
N PRO A 174 29.80 -13.31 -15.74
CA PRO A 174 31.24 -13.06 -15.59
C PRO A 174 31.65 -12.84 -14.13
N SER A 175 32.81 -13.36 -13.74
CA SER A 175 33.31 -13.34 -12.35
C SER A 175 33.43 -11.95 -11.72
N GLY A 176 33.62 -10.88 -12.52
CA GLY A 176 33.64 -9.50 -12.02
C GLY A 176 32.26 -8.89 -11.68
N TRP A 177 31.18 -9.66 -11.90
CA TRP A 177 29.79 -9.28 -11.62
C TRP A 177 29.17 -10.09 -10.46
N ARG A 178 29.89 -11.12 -9.99
CA ARG A 178 29.58 -11.86 -8.76
C ARG A 178 30.19 -11.09 -7.58
N LEU A 179 29.44 -11.00 -6.48
CA LEU A 179 29.88 -10.33 -5.24
C LEU A 179 31.08 -11.06 -4.60
#